data_AF-A0A6L2QBA7-F1
#
_entry.id   AF-A0A6L2QBA7-F1
#
_cell.length_a   1.000
_cell.length_b   1.000
_cell.length_c   1.000
_cell.angle_alpha   90.00
_cell.angle_beta   90.00
_cell.angle_gamma   90.00
#
_symmetry.space_group_name_H-M   'P 1'
#
loop_
_entity.id
_entity.type
_entity.pdbx_description
1 polymer ?
#
loop_
_entity_poly.entity_id
_entity_poly.type
_entity_poly.pdbx_seq_one_letter_code
_entity_poly.pdbx_strand_id
1 'polypeptide(L)'
;MVVMYHFVFWFSTRFGCVVVSIFTLMQSMACLIATVIGFRSKVVIQEELDFWRRNYDMRFMKDPLNDMKGDLETYLIGFITYLSLHCFSCLLLLYGALKVSVWMVYPFLVLEIARLIFLSVSFIIAMLLVKENTVDLGLLISSCCGGGFVLLFLFYLWFCALSFVQIVKELEHKICHHEDAKLNLQNYEQRNGAEDYSKHEDFAPISGCGHHYNKKFVNDTFFTRFQTRDYYSNVMATPEY
;
A
#
# COMPACT_ATOMS: atom_id res chain seq x y z
N MET A 1 -22.78 -15.63 12.37
CA MET A 1 -21.73 -14.74 12.93
C MET A 1 -20.49 -14.60 12.04
N VAL A 2 -19.92 -15.68 11.48
CA VAL A 2 -18.69 -15.63 10.64
C VAL A 2 -18.77 -14.63 9.46
N VAL A 3 -19.91 -14.55 8.77
CA VAL A 3 -20.11 -13.60 7.64
C VAL A 3 -20.02 -12.14 8.08
N MET A 4 -20.48 -11.81 9.29
CA MET A 4 -20.43 -10.44 9.83
C MET A 4 -18.99 -10.02 10.13
N TYR A 5 -18.18 -10.90 10.71
CA TYR A 5 -16.76 -10.63 10.98
C TYR A 5 -15.97 -10.40 9.67
N HIS A 6 -16.21 -11.22 8.65
CA HIS A 6 -15.56 -11.03 7.35
C HIS A 6 -15.94 -9.70 6.69
N PHE A 7 -17.22 -9.30 6.78
CA PHE A 7 -17.68 -8.04 6.22
C PHE A 7 -17.07 -6.83 6.94
N VAL A 8 -17.08 -6.83 8.28
CA VAL A 8 -16.52 -5.74 9.10
C VAL A 8 -15.01 -5.62 8.89
N PHE A 9 -14.30 -6.75 8.86
CA PHE A 9 -12.86 -6.77 8.64
C PHE A 9 -12.50 -6.22 7.26
N TRP A 10 -13.18 -6.68 6.20
CA TRP A 10 -12.91 -6.24 4.84
C TRP A 10 -13.21 -4.76 4.61
N PHE A 11 -14.34 -4.28 5.15
CA PHE A 11 -14.68 -2.85 5.09
C PHE A 11 -13.66 -2.00 5.85
N SER A 12 -13.23 -2.46 7.03
CA SER A 12 -12.21 -1.79 7.84
C SER A 12 -10.87 -1.70 7.11
N THR A 13 -10.40 -2.77 6.46
CA THR A 13 -9.12 -2.74 5.74
C THR A 13 -9.15 -1.82 4.52
N ARG A 14 -10.26 -1.81 3.78
CA ARG A 14 -10.45 -0.90 2.64
C ARG A 14 -10.43 0.55 3.09
N PHE A 15 -11.21 0.87 4.12
CA PHE A 15 -11.24 2.22 4.67
C PHE A 15 -9.85 2.63 5.17
N GLY A 16 -9.14 1.72 5.85
CA GLY A 16 -7.75 1.93 6.27
C GLY A 16 -6.83 2.31 5.10
N CYS A 17 -6.88 1.58 3.98
CA CYS A 17 -6.06 1.91 2.81
C CYS A 17 -6.42 3.25 2.16
N VAL A 18 -7.71 3.61 2.13
CA VAL A 18 -8.15 4.92 1.65
C VAL A 18 -7.58 6.03 2.53
N VAL A 19 -7.71 5.90 3.86
CA VAL A 19 -7.18 6.87 4.82
C VAL A 19 -5.66 6.98 4.71
N VAL A 20 -4.94 5.85 4.64
CA VAL A 20 -3.49 5.81 4.42
C VAL A 20 -3.14 6.56 3.14
N SER A 21 -3.80 6.26 2.01
CA SER A 21 -3.49 6.88 0.72
C SER A 21 -3.69 8.40 0.71
N ILE A 22 -4.74 8.91 1.37
CA ILE A 22 -5.01 10.34 1.46
C ILE A 22 -3.96 11.03 2.34
N PHE A 23 -3.63 10.41 3.47
CA PHE A 23 -2.63 10.96 4.40
C PHE A 23 -1.24 11.02 3.76
N THR A 24 -0.80 9.93 3.12
CA THR A 24 0.50 9.89 2.43
C THR A 24 0.53 10.79 1.20
N LEU A 25 -0.59 10.93 0.48
CA LEU A 25 -0.70 11.86 -0.64
C LEU A 25 -0.55 13.32 -0.17
N MET A 26 -1.23 13.69 0.93
CA MET A 26 -1.13 15.03 1.50
C MET A 26 0.31 15.35 1.94
N GLN A 27 0.97 14.41 2.62
CA GLN A 27 2.37 14.55 3.02
C GLN A 27 3.29 14.71 1.79
N SER A 28 3.13 13.84 0.78
CA SER A 28 3.94 13.86 -0.44
C SER A 28 3.77 15.17 -1.22
N MET A 29 2.53 15.67 -1.32
CA MET A 29 2.23 16.95 -1.96
C MET A 29 2.85 18.13 -1.21
N ALA A 30 2.78 18.15 0.13
CA ALA A 30 3.43 19.18 0.94
C ALA A 30 4.96 19.19 0.74
N CYS A 31 5.59 18.01 0.77
CA CYS A 31 7.02 17.86 0.49
C CYS A 31 7.37 18.29 -0.95
N LEU A 32 6.53 17.97 -1.93
CA LEU A 32 6.74 18.36 -3.32
C LEU A 32 6.70 19.88 -3.48
N ILE A 33 5.70 20.54 -2.89
CA ILE A 33 5.57 22.00 -2.91
C ILE A 33 6.80 22.64 -2.23
N ALA A 34 7.18 22.17 -1.05
CA ALA A 34 8.37 22.67 -0.35
C ALA A 34 9.65 22.51 -1.20
N THR A 35 9.80 21.38 -1.87
CA THR A 35 10.94 21.11 -2.75
C THR A 35 10.95 22.03 -3.97
N VAL A 36 9.79 22.26 -4.60
CA VAL A 36 9.66 23.14 -5.78
C VAL A 36 9.97 24.60 -5.41
N ILE A 37 9.49 25.05 -4.24
CA ILE A 37 9.85 26.37 -3.71
C ILE A 37 11.36 26.45 -3.46
N GLY A 38 11.93 25.42 -2.84
CA GLY A 38 13.37 25.31 -2.60
C GLY A 38 14.19 25.35 -3.89
N PHE A 39 13.75 24.65 -4.94
CA PHE A 39 14.41 24.64 -6.25
C PHE A 39 14.46 26.02 -6.90
N ARG A 40 13.45 26.87 -6.67
CA ARG A 40 13.44 28.26 -7.18
C ARG A 40 14.47 29.13 -6.45
N SER A 41 14.76 28.83 -5.19
CA SER A 41 15.65 29.60 -4.32
C SER A 41 16.93 28.83 -3.99
N LYS A 42 17.64 28.34 -5.02
CA LYS A 42 18.88 27.55 -4.87
C LYS A 42 19.92 28.22 -3.96
N VAL A 43 20.04 29.55 -4.04
CA VAL A 43 20.97 30.35 -3.23
C VAL A 43 20.68 30.20 -1.73
N VAL A 44 19.41 30.26 -1.33
CA VAL A 44 19.01 30.13 0.08
C VAL A 44 19.31 28.73 0.60
N ILE A 45 19.06 27.69 -0.22
CA ILE A 45 19.41 26.30 0.17
C ILE A 45 20.91 26.15 0.35
N GLN A 46 21.71 26.73 -0.56
CA GLN A 46 23.17 26.64 -0.46
C GLN A 46 23.71 27.38 0.77
N GLU A 47 23.18 28.56 1.08
CA GLU A 47 23.53 29.32 2.28
C GLU A 47 23.19 28.55 3.56
N GLU A 48 22.01 27.94 3.60
CA GLU A 48 21.58 27.10 4.71
C GLU A 48 22.52 25.89 4.83
N LEU A 49 22.78 25.15 3.75
CA LEU A 49 23.70 24.01 3.76
C LEU A 49 25.10 24.41 4.28
N ASP A 50 25.59 25.58 3.89
CA ASP A 50 26.87 26.14 4.36
C ASP A 50 26.82 26.60 5.82
N PHE A 51 25.67 27.05 6.32
CA PHE A 51 25.45 27.31 7.74
C PHE A 51 25.48 26.02 8.54
N TRP A 52 24.75 24.98 8.11
CA TRP A 52 24.75 23.67 8.75
C TRP A 52 26.15 23.07 8.80
N ARG A 53 26.89 23.13 7.68
CA ARG A 53 28.27 22.61 7.64
C ARG A 53 29.24 23.36 8.56
N ARG A 54 29.03 24.66 8.78
CA ARG A 54 29.90 25.48 9.64
C ARG A 54 29.61 25.31 11.12
N ASN A 55 28.34 25.12 11.48
CA ASN A 55 27.92 25.06 12.88
C ASN A 55 27.92 23.65 13.48
N TYR A 56 27.73 22.62 12.66
CA TYR A 56 27.71 21.23 13.11
C TYR A 56 28.98 20.53 12.60
N ASP A 57 29.75 19.87 13.49
CA ASP A 57 30.93 19.06 13.10
C ASP A 57 30.46 17.76 12.41
N MET A 58 29.95 17.89 11.18
CA MET A 58 29.37 16.79 10.41
C MET A 58 30.45 15.90 9.78
N ARG A 59 31.40 15.36 10.55
CA ARG A 59 32.48 14.51 10.02
C ARG A 59 31.94 13.35 9.19
N PHE A 60 30.84 12.74 9.62
CA PHE A 60 30.20 11.61 8.92
C PHE A 60 29.45 12.00 7.65
N MET A 61 29.01 13.26 7.54
CA MET A 61 28.17 13.71 6.43
C MET A 61 28.93 14.56 5.42
N LYS A 62 30.22 14.82 5.66
CA LYS A 62 31.06 15.73 4.86
C LYS A 62 31.19 15.30 3.40
N ASP A 63 31.38 14.01 3.15
CA ASP A 63 31.52 13.49 1.78
C ASP A 63 30.19 13.54 0.99
N PRO A 64 29.06 13.03 1.52
CA PRO A 64 27.75 13.21 0.89
C PRO A 64 27.36 14.67 0.68
N LEU A 65 27.65 15.56 1.64
CA LEU A 65 27.33 17.00 1.51
C LEU A 65 28.15 17.65 0.40
N ASN A 66 29.43 17.28 0.26
CA ASN A 66 30.31 17.82 -0.76
C ASN A 66 29.88 17.37 -2.16
N ASP A 67 29.53 16.10 -2.32
CA ASP A 67 28.97 15.58 -3.57
C ASP A 67 27.63 16.25 -3.89
N MET A 68 26.77 16.45 -2.89
CA MET A 68 25.49 17.15 -3.05
C MET A 68 25.68 18.62 -3.42
N LYS A 69 26.75 19.27 -2.94
CA LYS A 69 27.05 20.66 -3.29
C LYS A 69 27.57 20.79 -4.73
N GLY A 70 28.30 19.79 -5.22
CA GLY A 70 28.79 19.74 -6.60
C GLY A 70 27.64 19.77 -7.62
N ASP A 71 26.63 18.92 -7.41
CA ASP A 71 25.51 18.72 -8.35
C ASP A 71 24.13 18.86 -7.68
N LEU A 72 23.94 19.91 -6.87
CA LEU A 72 22.69 20.14 -6.12
C LEU A 72 21.44 20.11 -7.00
N GLU A 73 21.55 20.61 -8.23
CA GLU A 73 20.47 20.61 -9.20
C GLU A 73 20.02 19.19 -9.59
N THR A 74 20.96 18.30 -9.85
CA THR A 74 20.68 16.90 -10.20
C THR A 74 19.99 16.19 -9.03
N TYR A 75 20.44 16.41 -7.80
CA TYR A 75 19.81 15.85 -6.60
C TYR A 75 18.38 16.37 -6.39
N LEU A 76 18.16 17.68 -6.54
CA LEU A 76 16.83 18.27 -6.42
C LEU A 76 15.87 17.78 -7.50
N ILE A 77 16.31 17.70 -8.75
CA ILE A 77 15.51 17.13 -9.85
C ILE A 77 15.17 15.67 -9.54
N GLY A 78 16.16 14.88 -9.10
CA GLY A 78 15.94 13.50 -8.66
C GLY A 78 14.88 13.40 -7.56
N PHE A 79 14.94 14.26 -6.55
CA PHE A 79 13.97 14.28 -5.45
C PHE A 79 12.57 14.67 -5.91
N ILE A 80 12.44 15.67 -6.78
CA ILE A 80 11.16 16.07 -7.39
C ILE A 80 10.55 14.92 -8.20
N THR A 81 11.37 14.24 -9.02
CA THR A 81 10.89 13.10 -9.82
C THR A 81 10.42 11.94 -8.94
N TYR A 82 11.18 11.62 -7.89
CA TYR A 82 10.79 10.62 -6.90
C TYR A 82 9.47 10.97 -6.21
N LEU A 83 9.33 12.20 -5.70
CA LEU A 83 8.09 12.65 -5.04
C LEU A 83 6.88 12.65 -6.00
N SER A 84 7.09 12.98 -7.27
CA SER A 84 6.04 12.93 -8.29
C SER A 84 5.58 11.49 -8.55
N LEU A 85 6.52 10.55 -8.69
CA LEU A 85 6.22 9.12 -8.82
C LEU A 85 5.51 8.59 -7.57
N HIS A 86 5.94 9.03 -6.40
CA HIS A 86 5.31 8.68 -5.13
C HIS A 86 3.86 9.19 -5.05
N CYS A 87 3.59 10.45 -5.42
CA CYS A 87 2.23 10.99 -5.53
C CYS A 87 1.37 10.15 -6.48
N PHE A 88 1.90 9.81 -7.67
CA PHE A 88 1.20 8.95 -8.62
C PHE A 88 0.89 7.57 -8.04
N SER A 89 1.84 6.96 -7.34
CA SER A 89 1.63 5.67 -6.66
C SER A 89 0.57 5.73 -5.56
N CYS A 90 0.45 6.86 -4.85
CA CYS A 90 -0.63 7.08 -3.87
C CYS A 90 -2.01 7.10 -4.56
N LEU A 91 -2.12 7.72 -5.74
CA LEU A 91 -3.37 7.67 -6.53
C LEU A 91 -3.68 6.25 -7.01
N LEU A 92 -2.67 5.46 -7.39
CA LEU A 92 -2.84 4.05 -7.73
C LEU A 92 -3.27 3.21 -6.52
N LEU A 93 -2.75 3.48 -5.32
CA LEU A 93 -3.21 2.85 -4.09
C LEU A 93 -4.69 3.18 -3.83
N LEU A 94 -5.06 4.45 -3.93
CA LEU A 94 -6.45 4.90 -3.74
C LEU A 94 -7.38 4.21 -4.75
N TYR A 95 -7.00 4.18 -6.03
CA TYR A 95 -7.73 3.48 -7.07
C TYR A 95 -7.78 1.97 -6.84
N GLY A 96 -6.67 1.37 -6.42
CA GLY A 96 -6.54 -0.05 -6.08
C GLY A 96 -7.44 -0.44 -4.90
N ALA A 97 -7.57 0.42 -3.89
CA ALA A 97 -8.50 0.23 -2.78
C ALA A 97 -9.96 0.26 -3.25
N LEU A 98 -10.32 1.21 -4.14
CA LEU A 98 -11.67 1.35 -4.71
C LEU A 98 -12.03 0.23 -5.69
N LYS A 99 -11.07 -0.29 -6.46
CA LYS A 99 -11.28 -1.37 -7.44
C LYS A 99 -10.87 -2.76 -6.97
N VAL A 100 -10.37 -2.91 -5.74
CA VAL A 100 -9.85 -4.18 -5.18
C VAL A 100 -8.78 -4.81 -6.08
N SER A 101 -7.93 -3.99 -6.71
CA SER A 101 -6.91 -4.50 -7.63
C SER A 101 -5.54 -4.52 -6.96
N VAL A 102 -5.03 -5.71 -6.67
CA VAL A 102 -3.72 -5.92 -6.01
C VAL A 102 -2.57 -5.34 -6.82
N TRP A 103 -2.62 -5.49 -8.14
CA TRP A 103 -1.57 -5.04 -9.06
C TRP A 103 -1.30 -3.54 -8.98
N MET A 104 -2.32 -2.73 -8.70
CA MET A 104 -2.19 -1.27 -8.58
C MET A 104 -1.58 -0.83 -7.25
N VAL A 105 -1.59 -1.68 -6.22
CA VAL A 105 -1.08 -1.38 -4.88
C VAL A 105 0.43 -1.62 -4.77
N TYR A 106 0.96 -2.54 -5.58
CA TYR A 106 2.38 -2.90 -5.57
C TYR A 106 3.36 -1.73 -5.76
N PRO A 107 3.18 -0.81 -6.75
CA PRO A 107 4.11 0.31 -6.91
C PRO A 107 4.17 1.22 -5.67
N PHE A 108 3.04 1.43 -4.99
CA PHE A 108 3.01 2.18 -3.73
C PHE A 108 3.83 1.47 -2.65
N LEU A 109 3.64 0.16 -2.46
CA LEU A 109 4.36 -0.60 -1.43
C LEU A 109 5.88 -0.54 -1.59
N VAL A 110 6.38 -0.61 -2.83
CA VAL A 110 7.82 -0.54 -3.15
C VAL A 110 8.38 0.86 -2.92
N LEU A 111 7.67 1.91 -3.35
CA LEU A 111 8.13 3.29 -3.15
C LEU A 111 8.05 3.71 -1.68
N GLU A 112 7.02 3.27 -0.95
CA GLU A 112 6.82 3.56 0.46
C GLU A 112 7.92 2.90 1.33
N ILE A 113 8.28 1.64 1.07
CA ILE A 113 9.37 1.00 1.84
C ILE A 113 10.72 1.67 1.58
N ALA A 114 11.00 2.07 0.34
CA ALA A 114 12.19 2.87 0.03
C ALA A 114 12.19 4.20 0.80
N ARG A 115 11.03 4.87 0.89
CA ARG A 115 10.85 6.10 1.69
C ARG A 115 11.11 5.86 3.18
N LEU A 116 10.60 4.77 3.73
CA LEU A 116 10.75 4.42 5.14
C LEU A 116 12.20 4.11 5.50
N ILE A 117 12.93 3.40 4.62
CA ILE A 117 14.36 3.14 4.79
C ILE A 117 15.12 4.47 4.79
N PHE A 118 14.86 5.34 3.81
CA PHE A 118 15.50 6.65 3.74
C PHE A 118 15.24 7.49 5.00
N LEU A 119 13.97 7.59 5.44
CA LEU A 119 13.61 8.30 6.66
C LEU A 119 14.24 7.70 7.91
N SER A 120 14.37 6.38 7.99
CA SER A 120 15.03 5.70 9.12
C SER A 120 16.52 6.03 9.16
N VAL A 121 17.20 6.01 8.01
CA VAL A 121 18.62 6.41 7.91
C VAL A 121 18.78 7.89 8.25
N SER A 122 17.95 8.77 7.69
CA SER A 122 17.97 10.20 8.01
C SER A 122 17.73 10.47 9.49
N PHE A 123 16.83 9.72 10.13
CA PHE A 123 16.57 9.82 11.56
C PHE A 123 17.79 9.41 12.41
N ILE A 124 18.47 8.32 12.03
CA ILE A 124 19.71 7.90 12.70
C ILE A 124 20.79 8.99 12.56
N ILE A 125 20.98 9.53 11.35
CA ILE A 125 21.93 10.62 11.11
C ILE A 125 21.56 11.85 11.95
N ALA A 126 20.29 12.25 11.97
CA ALA A 126 19.82 13.36 12.78
C ALA A 126 20.08 13.15 14.28
N MET A 127 19.88 11.93 14.79
CA MET A 127 20.19 11.58 16.18
C MET A 127 21.67 11.65 16.50
N LEU A 128 22.53 11.22 15.58
CA LEU A 128 23.98 11.36 15.72
C LEU A 128 24.41 12.83 15.77
N LEU A 129 23.83 13.68 14.90
CA LEU A 129 24.09 15.12 14.89
C LEU A 129 23.65 15.81 16.18
N VAL A 130 22.46 15.48 16.69
CA VAL A 130 21.98 16.03 17.97
C VAL A 130 22.88 15.59 19.12
N LYS A 131 23.32 14.33 19.14
CA LYS A 131 24.22 13.80 20.17
C LYS A 131 25.57 14.52 20.20
N GLU A 132 26.11 14.87 19.04
CA GLU A 132 27.43 15.50 18.94
C GLU A 132 27.38 17.01 19.23
N ASN A 133 26.26 17.68 18.88
CA ASN A 133 26.15 19.13 18.99
C ASN A 133 25.42 19.64 20.25
N THR A 134 24.61 18.80 20.91
CA THR A 134 23.84 19.22 22.10
C THR A 134 24.31 18.52 23.36
N VAL A 135 24.51 19.28 24.43
CA VAL A 135 24.86 18.76 25.77
C VAL A 135 23.61 18.37 26.57
N ASP A 136 22.43 18.79 26.11
CA ASP A 136 21.16 18.57 26.80
C ASP A 136 20.60 17.17 26.56
N LEU A 137 20.85 16.27 27.52
CA LEU A 137 20.35 14.90 27.52
C LEU A 137 18.82 14.81 27.34
N GLY A 138 18.06 15.77 27.90
CA GLY A 138 16.60 15.81 27.81
C GLY A 138 16.08 16.01 26.37
N LEU A 139 16.75 16.85 25.58
CA LEU A 139 16.36 17.10 24.19
C LEU A 139 16.67 15.88 23.30
N LEU A 140 17.78 15.21 23.56
CA LEU A 140 18.14 13.96 22.88
C LEU A 140 17.09 12.86 23.13
N ILE A 141 16.68 12.66 24.39
CA ILE A 141 15.67 11.65 24.75
C ILE A 141 14.32 11.99 24.12
N SER A 142 13.87 13.25 24.23
CA SER A 142 12.56 13.65 23.72
C SER A 142 12.48 13.54 22.19
N SER A 143 13.53 13.96 21.47
CA SER A 143 13.61 13.85 20.02
C SER A 143 13.68 12.39 19.55
N CYS A 144 14.42 11.54 20.28
CA CYS A 144 14.49 10.10 19.99
C CYS A 144 13.14 9.42 20.15
N CYS A 145 12.45 9.64 21.28
CA CYS A 145 11.12 9.09 21.51
C CYS A 145 10.11 9.63 20.47
N GLY A 146 10.09 10.94 20.24
CA GLY A 146 9.16 11.57 19.30
C GLY A 146 9.33 11.07 17.87
N GLY A 147 10.55 11.10 17.33
CA GLY A 147 10.81 10.61 15.98
C GLY A 147 10.66 9.09 15.86
N GLY A 148 10.98 8.33 16.90
CA GLY A 148 10.69 6.89 16.97
C GLY A 148 9.20 6.58 16.86
N PHE A 149 8.34 7.30 17.58
CA PHE A 149 6.89 7.16 17.47
C PHE A 149 6.37 7.50 16.06
N VAL A 150 6.91 8.56 15.44
CA VAL A 150 6.55 8.93 14.07
C VAL A 150 6.95 7.84 13.08
N LEU A 151 8.18 7.29 13.18
CA LEU A 151 8.62 6.19 12.32
C LEU A 151 7.77 4.94 12.52
N LEU A 152 7.49 4.55 13.77
CA LEU A 152 6.62 3.40 14.08
C LEU A 152 5.23 3.58 13.48
N PHE A 153 4.66 4.78 13.57
CA PHE A 153 3.37 5.09 12.96
C PHE A 153 3.42 4.95 11.43
N LEU A 154 4.48 5.44 10.77
CA LEU A 154 4.65 5.29 9.33
C LEU A 154 4.83 3.82 8.90
N PHE A 155 5.59 3.02 9.64
CA PHE A 155 5.69 1.57 9.42
C PHE A 155 4.33 0.90 9.59
N TYR A 156 3.55 1.29 10.59
CA TYR A 156 2.20 0.77 10.80
C TYR A 156 1.29 1.05 9.60
N LEU A 157 1.30 2.26 9.03
CA LEU A 157 0.54 2.58 7.82
C LEU A 157 0.95 1.71 6.62
N TRP A 158 2.24 1.42 6.46
CA TRP A 158 2.74 0.50 5.44
C TRP A 158 2.26 -0.94 5.65
N PHE A 159 2.29 -1.44 6.90
CA PHE A 159 1.73 -2.75 7.23
C PHE A 159 0.21 -2.83 6.99
N CYS A 160 -0.54 -1.73 7.14
CA CYS A 160 -1.95 -1.69 6.75
C CYS A 160 -2.14 -1.95 5.25
N ALA A 161 -1.32 -1.33 4.40
CA ALA A 161 -1.36 -1.57 2.96
C ALA A 161 -0.95 -3.00 2.58
N LEU A 162 0.04 -3.58 3.28
CA LEU A 162 0.39 -4.99 3.10
C LEU A 162 -0.74 -5.95 3.50
N SER A 163 -1.38 -5.68 4.63
CA SER A 163 -2.50 -6.48 5.13
C SER A 163 -3.64 -6.49 4.10
N PHE A 164 -3.92 -5.36 3.46
CA PHE A 164 -4.89 -5.28 2.36
C PHE A 164 -4.52 -6.19 1.19
N VAL A 165 -3.27 -6.17 0.75
CA VAL A 165 -2.81 -7.05 -0.34
C VAL A 165 -2.98 -8.52 0.02
N GLN A 166 -2.65 -8.92 1.25
CA GLN A 166 -2.82 -10.29 1.72
C GLN A 166 -4.29 -10.72 1.72
N ILE A 167 -5.17 -9.88 2.23
CA ILE A 167 -6.61 -10.16 2.32
C ILE A 167 -7.23 -10.28 0.93
N VAL A 168 -6.84 -9.42 -0.01
CA VAL A 168 -7.36 -9.51 -1.38
C VAL A 168 -6.87 -10.78 -2.08
N LYS A 169 -5.60 -11.16 -1.93
CA LYS A 169 -5.06 -12.41 -2.49
C LYS A 169 -5.74 -13.65 -1.92
N GLU A 170 -5.96 -13.68 -0.61
CA GLU A 170 -6.67 -14.77 0.07
C GLU A 170 -8.12 -14.89 -0.44
N LEU A 171 -8.79 -13.76 -0.68
CA LEU A 171 -10.14 -13.73 -1.22
C LEU A 171 -10.18 -14.22 -2.67
N GLU A 172 -9.23 -13.79 -3.51
CA GLU A 172 -9.10 -14.23 -4.90
C GLU A 172 -8.87 -15.75 -4.98
N HIS A 173 -7.99 -16.28 -4.13
CA HIS A 173 -7.72 -17.72 -4.05
C HIS A 173 -8.97 -18.54 -3.67
N LYS A 174 -9.76 -18.06 -2.68
CA LYS A 174 -11.00 -18.74 -2.25
C LYS A 174 -12.09 -18.74 -3.31
N ILE A 175 -12.22 -17.65 -4.07
CA ILE A 175 -13.22 -17.55 -5.14
C ILE A 175 -12.88 -18.55 -6.25
N CYS A 176 -11.61 -18.62 -6.66
CA CYS A 176 -11.13 -19.54 -7.67
C CYS A 176 -11.41 -21.01 -7.29
N HIS A 177 -11.03 -21.41 -6.07
CA HIS A 177 -11.30 -22.77 -5.59
C HIS A 177 -12.79 -23.13 -5.51
N HIS A 178 -13.65 -22.15 -5.19
CA HIS A 178 -15.09 -22.41 -5.13
C HIS A 178 -15.72 -22.54 -6.53
N GLU A 179 -15.22 -21.80 -7.52
CA GLU A 179 -15.64 -21.95 -8.91
C GLU A 179 -15.22 -23.32 -9.48
N ASP A 180 -13.97 -23.75 -9.25
CA ASP A 180 -13.49 -25.07 -9.67
C ASP A 180 -14.32 -26.20 -9.05
N ALA A 181 -14.66 -26.09 -7.76
CA ALA A 181 -15.50 -27.06 -7.08
C ALA A 181 -16.91 -27.14 -7.69
N LYS A 182 -17.51 -26.01 -8.08
CA LYS A 182 -18.82 -25.98 -8.75
C LYS A 182 -18.78 -26.57 -10.14
N LEU A 183 -17.74 -26.24 -10.92
CA LEU A 183 -17.57 -26.75 -12.28
C LEU A 183 -17.38 -28.27 -12.28
N ASN A 184 -16.61 -28.78 -11.31
CA ASN A 184 -16.48 -30.22 -11.09
C ASN A 184 -17.82 -30.88 -10.73
N LEU A 185 -18.59 -30.29 -9.80
CA LEU A 185 -19.90 -30.83 -9.42
C LEU A 185 -20.87 -30.89 -10.61
N GLN A 186 -20.92 -29.82 -11.41
CA GLN A 186 -21.77 -29.75 -12.60
C GLN A 186 -21.37 -30.79 -13.65
N ASN A 187 -20.06 -30.99 -13.86
CA ASN A 187 -19.55 -32.04 -14.75
C ASN A 187 -19.90 -33.45 -14.24
N TYR A 188 -19.88 -33.69 -12.92
CA TYR A 188 -20.31 -34.97 -12.33
C TYR A 188 -21.81 -35.23 -12.54
N GLU A 189 -22.67 -34.24 -12.31
CA GLU A 189 -24.12 -34.37 -12.53
C GLU A 189 -24.46 -34.58 -14.00
N GLN A 190 -23.77 -33.89 -14.92
CA GLN A 190 -23.97 -34.05 -16.35
C GLN A 190 -23.51 -35.43 -16.86
N ARG A 191 -22.48 -36.02 -16.26
CA ARG A 191 -22.00 -37.37 -16.60
C ARG A 191 -22.92 -38.46 -16.03
N ASN A 192 -23.38 -38.31 -14.79
CA ASN A 192 -24.30 -39.25 -14.16
C ASN A 192 -25.74 -39.16 -14.70
N GLY A 193 -26.11 -38.04 -15.34
CA GLY A 193 -27.37 -37.90 -16.07
C GLY A 193 -27.34 -38.38 -17.53
N ALA A 194 -26.15 -38.64 -18.08
CA ALA A 194 -25.96 -39.05 -19.48
C ALA A 194 -25.49 -40.51 -19.66
N GLU A 195 -25.18 -41.22 -18.57
CA GLU A 195 -24.75 -42.62 -18.60
C GLU A 195 -25.75 -43.53 -17.87
N ASP A 196 -26.88 -43.78 -18.52
CA ASP A 196 -27.30 -45.16 -18.70
C ASP A 196 -26.52 -45.66 -19.94
N TYR A 197 -25.65 -46.66 -19.74
CA TYR A 197 -24.70 -47.28 -20.69
C TYR A 197 -23.44 -46.50 -21.11
N SER A 198 -22.32 -46.70 -20.41
CA SER A 198 -21.21 -47.53 -20.92
C SER A 198 -19.94 -47.44 -20.05
N LYS A 199 -19.50 -48.61 -19.62
CA LYS A 199 -18.25 -48.96 -18.93
C LYS A 199 -16.97 -48.35 -19.56
N HIS A 200 -16.00 -48.07 -18.66
CA HIS A 200 -14.53 -48.04 -18.83
C HIS A 200 -13.86 -46.79 -19.46
N GLU A 201 -13.11 -46.03 -18.64
CA GLU A 201 -11.63 -46.00 -18.58
C GLU A 201 -11.05 -44.64 -18.08
N ASP A 202 -10.13 -44.77 -17.11
CA ASP A 202 -8.98 -43.92 -16.71
C ASP A 202 -9.09 -42.38 -16.72
N PHE A 203 -9.18 -41.80 -15.52
CA PHE A 203 -9.05 -40.36 -15.29
C PHE A 203 -7.57 -39.97 -15.09
N ALA A 204 -7.07 -39.08 -15.96
CA ALA A 204 -5.88 -38.27 -15.71
C ALA A 204 -6.30 -36.84 -15.28
N PRO A 205 -5.66 -36.23 -14.26
CA PRO A 205 -5.95 -34.86 -13.87
C PRO A 205 -5.34 -33.85 -14.86
N ILE A 206 -6.18 -32.97 -15.41
CA ILE A 206 -5.76 -31.86 -16.27
C ILE A 206 -5.20 -30.74 -15.38
N SER A 207 -3.88 -30.64 -15.32
CA SER A 207 -3.18 -29.46 -14.78
C SER A 207 -3.04 -28.42 -15.89
N GLY A 208 -3.73 -27.28 -15.78
CA GLY A 208 -3.64 -26.24 -16.80
C GLY A 208 -4.33 -24.93 -16.41
N CYS A 209 -4.00 -24.36 -15.24
CA CYS A 209 -4.41 -22.99 -14.92
C CYS A 209 -3.47 -21.99 -15.62
N GLY A 210 -3.62 -21.87 -16.94
CA GLY A 210 -2.90 -20.92 -17.78
C GLY A 210 -3.60 -19.55 -17.75
N HIS A 211 -2.85 -18.55 -17.29
CA HIS A 211 -3.15 -17.12 -17.32
C HIS A 211 -4.00 -16.64 -18.53
N HIS A 212 -5.30 -16.43 -18.34
CA HIS A 212 -6.06 -15.49 -19.17
C HIS A 212 -7.33 -15.01 -18.44
N TYR A 213 -7.17 -14.26 -17.35
CA TYR A 213 -8.31 -13.64 -16.67
C TYR A 213 -8.83 -12.43 -17.46
N ASN A 214 -10.04 -12.58 -18.01
CA ASN A 214 -10.82 -11.50 -18.59
C ASN A 214 -11.31 -10.57 -17.48
N LYS A 215 -10.61 -9.44 -17.32
CA LYS A 215 -10.84 -8.34 -16.36
C LYS A 215 -12.28 -7.81 -16.34
N LYS A 216 -13.08 -8.10 -17.38
CA LYS A 216 -14.48 -7.66 -17.53
C LYS A 216 -15.44 -8.42 -16.62
N PHE A 217 -15.22 -9.72 -16.38
CA PHE A 217 -16.18 -10.56 -15.66
C PHE A 217 -16.21 -10.27 -14.15
N VAL A 218 -15.04 -10.07 -13.52
CA VAL A 218 -14.94 -9.77 -12.08
C VAL A 218 -15.66 -8.47 -11.71
N ASN A 219 -15.63 -7.47 -12.60
CA ASN A 219 -16.30 -6.19 -12.35
C ASN A 219 -17.82 -6.31 -12.49
N ASP A 220 -18.32 -7.18 -13.38
CA ASP A 220 -19.76 -7.43 -13.59
C ASP A 220 -20.36 -8.37 -12.53
N THR A 221 -19.61 -9.37 -12.06
CA THR A 221 -20.04 -10.25 -10.94
C THR A 221 -20.08 -9.49 -9.60
N PHE A 222 -19.20 -8.49 -9.41
CA PHE A 222 -19.23 -7.63 -8.23
C PHE A 222 -20.44 -6.69 -8.24
N PHE A 223 -20.79 -6.11 -9.39
CA PHE A 223 -21.96 -5.22 -9.50
C PHE A 223 -23.29 -5.99 -9.35
N THR A 224 -23.40 -7.18 -9.92
CA THR A 224 -24.61 -8.01 -9.80
C THR A 224 -24.85 -8.50 -8.37
N ARG A 225 -23.80 -8.82 -7.59
CA ARG A 225 -23.98 -9.18 -6.17
C ARG A 225 -24.44 -8.01 -5.28
N PHE A 226 -24.10 -6.77 -5.62
CA PHE A 226 -24.63 -5.60 -4.91
C PHE A 226 -26.08 -5.28 -5.28
N GLN A 227 -26.54 -5.69 -6.46
CA GLN A 227 -27.94 -5.49 -6.90
C GLN A 227 -28.90 -6.55 -6.36
N THR A 228 -28.43 -7.76 -6.04
CA THR A 228 -29.26 -8.80 -5.38
C THR A 228 -29.57 -8.53 -3.90
N ARG A 229 -29.15 -7.37 -3.35
CA ARG A 229 -29.45 -7.02 -1.95
C ARG A 229 -30.88 -6.54 -1.71
N ASP A 230 -31.67 -6.29 -2.76
CA ASP A 230 -33.07 -5.92 -2.66
C ASP A 230 -34.03 -7.11 -2.45
N TYR A 231 -33.55 -8.35 -2.52
CA TYR A 231 -34.41 -9.53 -2.36
C TYR A 231 -34.64 -9.97 -0.90
N TYR A 232 -34.00 -9.32 0.08
CA TYR A 232 -34.17 -9.63 1.51
C TYR A 232 -35.09 -8.66 2.26
N SER A 233 -35.70 -7.69 1.60
CA SER A 233 -36.66 -6.75 2.23
C SER A 233 -38.05 -7.36 2.48
N ASN A 234 -38.37 -8.53 1.91
CA ASN A 234 -39.68 -9.17 2.04
C ASN A 234 -39.75 -10.28 3.11
N VAL A 235 -38.73 -10.42 3.97
CA VAL A 235 -38.74 -11.40 5.07
C VAL A 235 -38.55 -10.69 6.42
N MET A 236 -39.35 -9.65 6.67
CA MET A 236 -39.59 -9.17 8.04
C MET A 236 -40.96 -9.66 8.49
N ALA A 237 -40.88 -10.53 9.51
CA ALA A 237 -41.99 -11.17 10.19
C ALA A 237 -43.04 -10.15 10.68
N THR A 238 -44.30 -10.47 10.46
CA THR A 238 -45.44 -9.94 11.21
C THR A 238 -45.31 -10.38 12.68
N PRO A 239 -45.33 -9.45 13.65
CA PRO A 239 -45.51 -9.82 15.05
C PRO A 239 -46.97 -10.22 15.28
N GLU A 240 -47.21 -11.46 15.71
CA GLU A 240 -48.48 -11.84 16.32
C GLU A 240 -48.53 -11.22 17.73
N TYR A 241 -49.59 -10.47 17.99
CA TYR A 241 -49.98 -9.93 19.30
C TYR A 241 -50.93 -10.90 20.00
#